data_AF-A0A5J4Z960-F1
#
_entry.id   AF-A0A5J4Z960-F1
#
_cell.length_a   1.000
_cell.length_b   1.000
_cell.length_c   1.000
_cell.angle_alpha   90.00
_cell.angle_beta   90.00
_cell.angle_gamma   90.00
#
_symmetry.space_group_name_H-M   'P 1'
#
loop_
_entity.id
_entity.type
_entity.pdbx_description
1 polymer ?
#
loop_
_entity_poly.entity_id
_entity_poly.type
_entity_poly.pdbx_seq_one_letter_code
_entity_poly.pdbx_strand_id
1 'polypeptide(L)'
;MNKWLEGYLRCFTSDRPKDWASWLALAEWTYNTSEHSSTGFTPFEMVYGQEPPRLLPYKPRTTAVQAVEDEMRSRDFILTLMMAAMRKSLKLSPRYFEPFQIIQKIGKVAYKLDLPKESKIYPVFHISCLKKKIGTQVNPNPRLPTVMENGAMAPKPEKILERRLKKKGNRTGIDFLIKWKGANKEDATWVDAEELHRTYPELVGEFF
;
A
#
# COMPACT_ATOMS: atom_id res chain seq x y z
N MET A 1 13.90 7.90 11.89
CA MET A 1 15.22 7.46 11.39
C MET A 1 15.31 5.94 11.23
N ASN A 2 15.24 5.17 12.33
CA ASN A 2 15.59 3.74 12.32
C ASN A 2 14.77 2.84 11.38
N LYS A 3 13.47 3.12 11.18
CA LYS A 3 12.64 2.31 10.26
C LYS A 3 13.05 2.42 8.79
N TRP A 4 13.57 3.58 8.38
CA TRP A 4 14.05 3.77 7.01
C TRP A 4 15.38 3.04 6.81
N LEU A 5 16.31 3.22 7.75
CA LEU A 5 17.61 2.54 7.73
C LEU A 5 17.46 1.02 7.83
N GLU A 6 16.51 0.53 8.62
CA GLU A 6 16.19 -0.89 8.74
C GLU A 6 15.58 -1.46 7.45
N GLY A 7 14.65 -0.73 6.83
CA GLY A 7 14.11 -1.08 5.51
C GLY A 7 15.19 -1.10 4.43
N TYR A 8 16.09 -0.11 4.47
CA TYR A 8 17.29 -0.05 3.65
C TYR A 8 18.15 -1.29 3.84
N LEU A 9 18.65 -1.55 5.06
CA LEU A 9 19.55 -2.67 5.34
C LEU A 9 18.90 -3.99 4.91
N ARG A 10 17.61 -4.23 5.18
CA ARG A 10 16.93 -5.46 4.77
C ARG A 10 16.95 -5.73 3.25
N CYS A 11 16.81 -4.69 2.43
CA CYS A 11 16.85 -4.85 0.97
C CYS A 11 18.25 -5.22 0.48
N PHE A 12 19.30 -4.71 1.11
CA PHE A 12 20.67 -4.84 0.60
C PHE A 12 21.47 -5.96 1.29
N THR A 13 21.26 -6.20 2.59
CA THR A 13 21.92 -7.28 3.33
C THR A 13 21.42 -8.67 2.94
N SER A 14 20.24 -8.78 2.33
CA SER A 14 19.70 -10.07 1.88
C SER A 14 20.50 -10.67 0.73
N ASP A 15 20.93 -9.83 -0.23
CA ASP A 15 21.56 -10.29 -1.46
C ASP A 15 23.09 -10.31 -1.36
N ARG A 16 23.71 -9.35 -0.66
CA ARG A 16 25.17 -9.36 -0.39
C ARG A 16 25.50 -8.97 1.05
N PRO A 17 25.40 -9.92 2.00
CA PRO A 17 25.58 -9.66 3.42
C PRO A 17 27.02 -9.28 3.83
N LYS A 18 28.02 -9.40 2.94
CA LYS A 18 29.41 -9.02 3.21
C LYS A 18 29.73 -7.58 2.80
N ASP A 19 28.92 -7.00 1.91
CA ASP A 19 29.24 -5.72 1.27
C ASP A 19 28.48 -4.54 1.91
N TRP A 20 27.58 -4.80 2.87
CA TRP A 20 26.68 -3.81 3.46
C TRP A 20 27.39 -2.60 4.06
N ALA A 21 28.58 -2.81 4.65
CA ALA A 21 29.36 -1.74 5.26
C ALA A 21 29.82 -0.70 4.22
N SER A 22 30.17 -1.15 3.00
CA SER A 22 30.58 -0.27 1.91
C SER A 22 29.41 0.59 1.38
N TRP A 23 28.17 0.18 1.64
CA TRP A 23 26.97 0.84 1.16
C TRP A 23 26.34 1.80 2.18
N LEU A 24 26.81 1.76 3.44
CA LEU A 24 26.28 2.61 4.50
C LEU A 24 26.43 4.10 4.17
N ALA A 25 27.59 4.50 3.61
CA ALA A 25 27.84 5.87 3.18
C ALA A 25 26.86 6.33 2.08
N LEU A 26 26.51 5.43 1.16
CA LEU A 26 25.52 5.71 0.11
C LEU A 26 24.10 5.79 0.68
N ALA A 27 23.80 5.00 1.71
CA ALA A 27 22.53 5.07 2.43
C ALA A 27 22.36 6.40 3.16
N GLU A 28 23.39 6.82 3.89
CA GLU A 28 23.41 8.10 4.57
C GLU A 28 23.26 9.25 3.57
N TRP A 29 24.01 9.21 2.47
CA TRP A 29 23.92 10.21 1.42
C TRP A 29 22.49 10.27 0.85
N THR A 30 21.94 9.14 0.40
CA THR A 30 20.58 9.10 -0.17
C THR A 30 19.51 9.55 0.82
N TYR A 31 19.64 9.25 2.11
CA TYR A 31 18.74 9.76 3.14
C TYR A 31 18.83 11.28 3.26
N ASN A 32 20.05 11.80 3.41
CA ASN A 32 20.29 13.22 3.64
C ASN A 32 19.90 14.09 2.44
N THR A 33 19.96 13.54 1.23
CA THR A 33 19.63 14.27 -0.01
C THR A 33 18.22 13.98 -0.56
N SER A 34 17.41 13.19 0.14
CA SER A 34 16.03 12.90 -0.30
C SER A 34 15.01 13.78 0.40
N GLU A 35 14.03 14.26 -0.34
CA GLU A 35 12.96 15.08 0.20
C GLU A 35 12.03 14.27 1.12
N HIS A 36 11.73 14.83 2.28
CA HIS A 36 10.81 14.22 3.23
C HIS A 36 9.40 14.77 3.06
N SER A 37 8.41 13.88 2.90
CA SER A 37 7.01 14.25 2.62
C SER A 37 6.34 15.12 3.70
N SER A 38 6.84 15.11 4.94
CA SER A 38 6.31 15.92 6.03
C SER A 38 6.85 17.35 6.04
N THR A 39 8.04 17.59 5.49
CA THR A 39 8.74 18.89 5.56
C THR A 39 8.86 19.55 4.19
N GLY A 40 8.83 18.78 3.11
CA GLY A 40 9.10 19.28 1.75
C GLY A 40 10.58 19.63 1.48
N PHE A 41 11.45 19.41 2.46
CA PHE A 41 12.89 19.68 2.39
C PHE A 41 13.68 18.39 2.62
N THR A 42 14.91 18.37 2.12
CA THR A 42 15.89 17.33 2.45
C THR A 42 16.47 17.56 3.85
N PRO A 43 16.86 16.50 4.60
CA PRO A 43 17.56 16.68 5.87
C PRO A 43 18.83 17.52 5.75
N PHE A 44 19.55 17.42 4.63
CA PHE A 44 20.72 18.24 4.35
C PHE A 44 20.38 19.74 4.28
N GLU A 45 19.35 20.12 3.53
CA GLU A 45 18.89 21.52 3.44
C GLU A 45 18.46 22.07 4.78
N MET A 46 17.77 21.27 5.60
CA MET A 46 17.35 21.73 6.92
C MET A 46 18.52 22.03 7.86
N VAL A 47 19.66 21.33 7.70
CA VAL A 47 20.84 21.52 8.55
C VAL A 47 21.75 22.62 8.00
N TYR A 48 21.97 22.65 6.69
CA TYR A 48 22.98 23.50 6.06
C TYR A 48 22.41 24.70 5.30
N GLY A 49 21.09 24.76 5.08
CA GLY A 49 20.44 25.86 4.36
C GLY A 49 20.77 25.93 2.86
N GLN A 50 21.34 24.86 2.29
CA GLN A 50 21.76 24.77 0.90
C GLN A 50 21.29 23.46 0.28
N GLU A 51 21.01 23.46 -1.03
CA GLU A 51 20.67 22.23 -1.75
C GLU A 51 21.81 21.20 -1.66
N PRO A 52 21.51 19.90 -1.56
CA PRO A 52 22.54 18.87 -1.51
C PRO A 52 23.34 18.79 -2.81
N PRO A 53 24.65 18.43 -2.75
CA PRO A 53 25.47 18.24 -3.93
C PRO A 53 24.88 17.16 -4.85
N ARG A 54 24.72 17.46 -6.15
CA ARG A 54 24.21 16.49 -7.13
C ARG A 54 25.29 15.48 -7.48
N LEU A 55 25.04 14.19 -7.23
CA LEU A 55 25.89 13.13 -7.76
C LEU A 55 25.73 13.06 -9.27
N LEU A 56 26.83 13.25 -10.00
CA LEU A 56 26.84 13.09 -11.45
C LEU A 56 26.72 11.60 -11.80
N PRO A 57 25.79 11.23 -12.70
CA PRO A 57 25.67 9.86 -13.16
C PRO A 57 26.96 9.44 -13.86
N TYR A 58 27.37 8.21 -13.59
CA TYR A 58 28.55 7.62 -14.18
C TYR A 58 28.42 7.56 -15.72
N LYS A 59 29.49 7.94 -16.41
CA LYS A 59 29.58 7.86 -17.87
C LYS A 59 30.58 6.75 -18.26
N PRO A 60 30.14 5.72 -19.01
CA PRO A 60 30.99 4.64 -19.49
C PRO A 60 32.30 5.12 -20.12
N ARG A 61 33.42 4.43 -19.87
CA ARG A 61 34.73 4.64 -20.52
C ARG A 61 35.43 5.97 -20.23
N THR A 62 35.09 6.62 -19.12
CA THR A 62 35.76 7.86 -18.68
C THR A 62 37.06 7.61 -17.92
N THR A 63 37.30 6.38 -17.46
CA THR A 63 38.51 6.00 -16.70
C THR A 63 39.20 4.81 -17.36
N ALA A 64 40.53 4.82 -17.42
CA ALA A 64 41.34 3.72 -17.96
C ALA A 64 41.55 2.56 -16.97
N VAL A 65 41.14 2.72 -15.71
CA VAL A 65 41.30 1.76 -14.62
C VAL A 65 40.03 0.93 -14.46
N GLN A 66 40.11 -0.36 -14.80
CA GLN A 66 38.95 -1.28 -14.76
C GLN A 66 38.32 -1.38 -13.37
N ALA A 67 39.12 -1.36 -12.29
CA ALA A 67 38.60 -1.43 -10.92
C ALA A 67 37.69 -0.24 -10.57
N VAL A 68 38.04 0.96 -11.04
CA VAL A 68 37.26 2.18 -10.83
C VAL A 68 35.97 2.14 -11.65
N GLU A 69 36.04 1.58 -12.86
CA GLU A 69 34.88 1.36 -13.73
C GLU A 69 33.84 0.45 -13.06
N ASP A 70 34.30 -0.67 -12.49
CA ASP A 70 33.45 -1.66 -11.82
C ASP A 70 32.82 -1.08 -10.54
N GLU A 71 33.59 -0.31 -9.77
CA GLU A 71 33.11 0.37 -8.56
C GLU A 71 32.06 1.43 -8.86
N MET A 72 32.31 2.31 -9.85
CA MET A 72 31.35 3.35 -10.23
C MET A 72 30.05 2.76 -10.79
N ARG A 73 30.14 1.66 -11.56
CA ARG A 73 28.95 0.94 -12.03
C ARG A 73 28.17 0.32 -10.86
N SER A 74 28.86 -0.28 -9.90
CA SER A 74 28.22 -0.84 -8.69
C SER A 74 27.53 0.25 -7.88
N ARG A 75 28.20 1.39 -7.67
CA ARG A 75 27.62 2.55 -6.97
C ARG A 75 26.34 3.04 -7.64
N ASP A 76 26.36 3.27 -8.95
CA ASP A 76 25.21 3.80 -9.68
C ASP A 76 24.04 2.81 -9.73
N PHE A 77 24.32 1.51 -9.82
CA PHE A 77 23.32 0.46 -9.68
C PHE A 77 22.63 0.52 -8.31
N ILE A 78 23.43 0.63 -7.24
CA ILE A 78 22.93 0.71 -5.86
C ILE A 78 22.12 1.99 -5.63
N LEU A 79 22.61 3.15 -6.12
CA LEU A 79 21.88 4.43 -6.02
C LEU A 79 20.54 4.38 -6.75
N THR A 80 20.50 3.78 -7.95
CA THR A 80 19.26 3.61 -8.71
C THR A 80 18.27 2.74 -7.96
N LEU A 81 18.74 1.63 -7.40
CA LEU A 81 17.92 0.72 -6.60
C LEU A 81 17.40 1.40 -5.32
N MET A 82 18.24 2.19 -4.64
CA MET A 82 17.87 2.97 -3.45
C MET A 82 16.78 3.99 -3.77
N MET A 83 16.94 4.81 -4.80
CA MET A 83 15.94 5.80 -5.20
C MET A 83 14.60 5.13 -5.54
N ALA A 84 14.63 3.98 -6.20
CA ALA A 84 13.42 3.22 -6.51
C ALA A 84 12.73 2.66 -5.25
N ALA A 85 13.50 2.16 -4.28
CA ALA A 85 12.97 1.67 -3.00
C ALA A 85 12.35 2.79 -2.15
N MET A 86 12.96 3.99 -2.15
CA MET A 86 12.42 5.16 -1.45
C MET A 86 11.13 5.70 -2.09
N ARG A 87 11.01 5.62 -3.42
CA ARG A 87 9.80 6.02 -4.15
C ARG A 87 8.59 5.11 -3.89
N LYS A 88 8.80 3.83 -3.54
CA LYS A 88 7.71 2.95 -3.13
C LYS A 88 7.24 3.39 -1.75
N SER A 89 6.13 4.13 -1.71
CA SER A 89 5.55 4.55 -0.44
C SER A 89 5.26 3.32 0.44
N LEU A 90 6.03 3.17 1.53
CA LEU A 90 5.72 2.20 2.60
C LEU A 90 4.35 2.48 3.25
N LYS A 91 3.76 3.64 2.94
CA LYS A 91 2.43 4.06 3.37
C LYS A 91 1.32 3.19 2.78
N LEU A 92 1.55 2.57 1.61
CA LEU A 92 0.62 1.67 0.93
C LEU A 92 1.13 0.22 0.80
N SER A 93 2.32 -0.09 1.31
CA SER A 93 2.77 -1.49 1.36
C SER A 93 1.96 -2.30 2.38
N PRO A 94 1.73 -3.61 2.14
CA PRO A 94 1.08 -4.48 3.12
C PRO A 94 1.78 -4.39 4.47
N ARG A 95 1.04 -3.99 5.51
CA ARG A 95 1.59 -3.85 6.87
C ARG A 95 1.94 -5.20 7.51
N TYR A 96 1.31 -6.28 7.05
CA TYR A 96 1.54 -7.65 7.47
C TYR A 96 1.78 -8.50 6.24
N PHE A 97 2.69 -9.46 6.36
CA PHE A 97 2.89 -10.48 5.33
C PHE A 97 1.74 -11.49 5.37
N GLU A 98 1.65 -12.28 4.30
CA GLU A 98 0.67 -13.34 4.07
C GLU A 98 0.26 -14.11 5.33
N PRO A 99 -0.95 -14.67 5.38
CA PRO A 99 -1.39 -15.43 6.54
C PRO A 99 -0.58 -16.73 6.67
N PHE A 100 0.24 -16.81 7.72
CA PHE A 100 0.98 -18.02 8.09
C PHE A 100 0.26 -18.79 9.20
N GLN A 101 0.35 -20.12 9.14
CA GLN A 101 -0.22 -20.97 10.17
C GLN A 101 0.68 -21.00 11.41
N ILE A 102 0.08 -21.05 12.60
CA ILE A 102 0.81 -21.26 13.85
C ILE A 102 0.99 -22.76 14.04
N ILE A 103 2.24 -23.22 14.01
CA ILE A 103 2.58 -24.63 14.29
C ILE A 103 2.59 -24.88 15.79
N GLN A 104 3.16 -23.95 16.56
CA GLN A 104 3.40 -24.17 17.99
C GLN A 104 3.36 -22.87 18.77
N LYS A 105 2.81 -22.91 19.99
CA LYS A 105 2.95 -21.84 20.97
C LYS A 105 4.18 -22.11 21.85
N ILE A 106 5.13 -21.19 21.85
CA ILE A 106 6.37 -21.26 22.63
C ILE A 106 6.25 -20.29 23.81
N GLY A 107 5.92 -20.83 24.98
CA GLY A 107 5.71 -20.04 26.19
C GLY A 107 4.49 -19.11 26.10
N LYS A 108 4.52 -18.02 26.88
CA LYS A 108 3.38 -17.09 26.97
C LYS A 108 3.30 -16.12 25.78
N VAL A 109 4.43 -15.79 25.17
CA VAL A 109 4.55 -14.62 24.28
C VAL A 109 5.18 -14.91 22.90
N ALA A 110 5.59 -16.14 22.61
CA ALA A 110 6.18 -16.49 21.32
C ALA A 110 5.41 -17.63 20.62
N TYR A 111 5.41 -17.60 19.30
CA TYR A 111 4.74 -18.57 18.44
C TYR A 111 5.63 -18.95 17.27
N LYS A 112 5.66 -20.24 16.95
CA LYS A 112 6.32 -20.78 15.76
C LYS A 112 5.34 -20.80 14.61
N LEU A 113 5.72 -20.22 13.47
CA LEU A 113 4.94 -20.17 12.25
C LEU A 113 5.41 -21.22 11.24
N ASP A 114 4.47 -21.66 10.40
CA ASP A 114 4.74 -22.45 9.20
C ASP A 114 5.17 -21.51 8.08
N LEU A 115 6.48 -21.37 7.92
CA LEU A 115 7.07 -20.54 6.88
C LEU A 115 7.46 -21.41 5.67
N PRO A 116 7.46 -20.85 4.45
CA PRO A 116 8.00 -21.52 3.26
C PRO A 116 9.42 -22.04 3.53
N LYS A 117 9.77 -23.21 2.98
CA LYS A 117 11.06 -23.87 3.23
C LYS A 117 12.25 -23.03 2.76
N GLU A 118 12.02 -22.11 1.82
CA GLU A 118 12.98 -21.18 1.26
C GLU A 118 13.25 -19.98 2.21
N SER A 119 12.48 -19.86 3.30
CA SER A 119 12.60 -18.75 4.24
C SER A 119 13.91 -18.82 5.02
N LYS A 120 14.74 -17.78 4.89
CA LYS A 120 16.01 -17.64 5.62
C LYS A 120 15.85 -17.09 7.06
N ILE A 121 14.62 -16.85 7.50
CA ILE A 121 14.31 -16.28 8.82
C ILE A 121 13.88 -17.36 9.81
N TYR A 122 14.24 -17.17 11.08
CA TYR A 122 13.85 -18.11 12.13
C TYR A 122 12.32 -18.08 12.35
N PRO A 123 11.63 -19.24 12.43
CA PRO A 123 10.17 -19.28 12.37
C PRO A 123 9.47 -18.90 13.69
N VAL A 124 10.19 -18.46 14.73
CA VAL A 124 9.61 -18.11 16.03
C VAL A 124 9.51 -16.60 16.18
N PHE A 125 8.30 -16.11 16.41
CA PHE A 125 7.99 -14.69 16.51
C PHE A 125 7.29 -14.38 17.82
N HIS A 126 7.58 -13.19 18.36
CA HIS A 126 6.86 -12.65 19.49
C HIS A 126 5.43 -12.24 19.07
N ILE A 127 4.45 -12.38 19.98
CA ILE A 127 3.03 -12.12 19.71
C ILE A 127 2.76 -10.69 19.20
N SER A 128 3.59 -9.71 19.57
CA SER A 128 3.48 -8.32 19.09
C SER A 128 3.77 -8.15 17.59
N CYS A 129 4.49 -9.09 16.99
CA CYS A 129 4.78 -9.10 15.55
C CYS A 129 3.67 -9.80 14.75
N LEU A 130 2.70 -10.41 15.43
CA LEU A 130 1.63 -11.19 14.82
C LEU A 130 0.31 -10.43 14.92
N LYS A 131 -0.50 -10.54 13.87
CA LYS A 131 -1.90 -10.10 13.89
C LYS A 131 -2.78 -11.26 13.48
N LYS A 132 -3.80 -11.55 14.30
CA LYS A 132 -4.78 -12.59 13.97
C LYS A 132 -5.44 -12.24 12.63
N LYS A 133 -5.36 -13.16 11.66
CA LYS A 133 -6.11 -13.05 10.41
C LYS A 133 -7.61 -13.04 10.73
N ILE A 134 -8.32 -12.03 10.24
CA ILE A 134 -9.77 -11.93 10.35
C ILE A 134 -10.35 -12.19 8.96
N GLY A 135 -11.28 -13.14 8.87
CA GLY A 135 -11.92 -13.54 7.61
C GLY A 135 -11.26 -14.73 6.91
N THR A 136 -12.10 -15.58 6.31
CA THR A 136 -11.70 -16.83 5.65
C THR A 136 -11.36 -16.62 4.16
N GLN A 137 -11.95 -15.60 3.53
CA GLN A 137 -11.83 -15.27 2.11
C GLN A 137 -11.78 -13.74 1.98
N VAL A 138 -10.73 -13.20 1.34
CA VAL A 138 -10.85 -11.86 0.75
C VAL A 138 -11.60 -12.10 -0.55
N ASN A 139 -12.89 -11.80 -0.58
CA ASN A 139 -13.53 -11.56 -1.87
C ASN A 139 -13.06 -10.16 -2.25
N PRO A 140 -12.09 -9.99 -3.18
CA PRO A 140 -11.86 -8.68 -3.75
C PRO A 140 -13.17 -8.32 -4.44
N ASN A 141 -14.01 -7.53 -3.77
CA ASN A 141 -15.10 -6.88 -4.45
C ASN A 141 -14.40 -5.83 -5.32
N PRO A 142 -14.35 -6.00 -6.66
CA PRO A 142 -13.64 -5.07 -7.52
C PRO A 142 -14.34 -3.70 -7.56
N ARG A 143 -15.52 -3.59 -6.94
CA ARG A 143 -16.32 -2.39 -6.85
C ARG A 143 -16.11 -1.74 -5.49
N LEU A 144 -15.74 -0.46 -5.52
CA LEU A 144 -15.68 0.38 -4.33
C LEU A 144 -17.05 0.36 -3.64
N PRO A 145 -17.11 0.25 -2.30
CA PRO A 145 -18.37 0.44 -1.59
C PRO A 145 -18.94 1.81 -1.96
N THR A 146 -20.21 1.88 -2.34
CA THR A 146 -20.88 3.17 -2.54
C THR A 146 -20.78 3.95 -1.22
N VAL A 147 -20.31 5.18 -1.27
CA VAL A 147 -20.18 6.05 -0.10
C VAL A 147 -21.31 7.08 -0.18
N MET A 148 -22.05 7.25 0.91
CA MET A 148 -23.07 8.29 1.02
C MET A 148 -22.41 9.68 0.97
N GLU A 149 -23.16 10.73 0.67
CA GLU A 149 -22.65 12.10 0.56
C GLU A 149 -21.97 12.60 1.86
N ASN A 150 -22.30 11.98 3.00
CA ASN A 150 -21.69 12.22 4.31
C ASN A 150 -20.40 11.39 4.59
N GLY A 151 -19.88 10.65 3.62
CA GLY A 151 -18.67 9.83 3.77
C GLY A 151 -18.88 8.47 4.45
N ALA A 152 -20.10 8.13 4.87
CA ALA A 152 -20.38 6.82 5.47
C ALA A 152 -20.58 5.74 4.39
N MET A 153 -20.11 4.52 4.68
CA MET A 153 -20.28 3.35 3.82
C MET A 153 -21.77 3.12 3.59
N ALA A 154 -22.23 3.22 2.34
CA ALA A 154 -23.65 3.07 2.02
C ALA A 154 -24.09 1.64 2.38
N PRO A 155 -25.21 1.46 3.09
CA PRO A 155 -25.66 0.14 3.48
C PRO A 155 -26.08 -0.67 2.25
N LYS A 156 -26.19 -2.00 2.38
CA LYS A 156 -26.81 -2.83 1.34
C LYS A 156 -28.28 -2.40 1.17
N PRO A 157 -28.80 -2.23 -0.06
CA PRO A 157 -30.22 -1.90 -0.25
C PRO A 157 -31.10 -3.06 0.24
N GLU A 158 -32.18 -2.75 0.96
CA GLU A 158 -33.10 -3.74 1.54
C GLU A 158 -34.35 -3.93 0.69
N LYS A 159 -35.04 -2.83 0.36
CA LYS A 159 -36.30 -2.83 -0.41
C LYS A 159 -36.48 -1.55 -1.21
N ILE A 160 -37.17 -1.67 -2.35
CA ILE A 160 -37.70 -0.53 -3.10
C ILE A 160 -39.01 -0.12 -2.44
N LEU A 161 -39.09 1.14 -1.99
CA LEU A 161 -40.29 1.70 -1.38
C LEU A 161 -41.19 2.37 -2.42
N GLU A 162 -40.59 3.13 -3.33
CA GLU A 162 -41.32 3.92 -4.33
C GLU A 162 -40.55 4.00 -5.65
N ARG A 163 -41.26 4.38 -6.71
CA ARG A 163 -40.68 4.71 -8.01
C ARG A 163 -41.18 6.08 -8.45
N ARG A 164 -40.31 6.90 -9.04
CA ARG A 164 -40.68 8.18 -9.65
C ARG A 164 -40.09 8.31 -11.03
N LEU A 165 -40.80 9.02 -11.90
CA LEU A 165 -40.27 9.43 -13.20
C LEU A 165 -39.42 10.68 -13.04
N LYS A 166 -38.23 10.68 -13.62
CA LYS A 166 -37.31 11.81 -13.64
C LYS A 166 -37.07 12.24 -15.08
N LYS A 167 -37.17 13.53 -15.34
CA LYS A 167 -36.81 14.09 -16.65
C LYS A 167 -35.28 14.20 -16.74
N LYS A 168 -34.65 13.38 -17.58
CA LYS A 168 -33.20 13.35 -17.82
C LYS A 168 -32.96 13.86 -19.25
N GLY A 169 -33.03 15.18 -19.42
CA GLY A 169 -32.99 15.83 -20.73
C GLY A 169 -34.23 15.52 -21.59
N ASN A 170 -34.01 14.98 -22.80
CA ASN A 170 -35.06 14.57 -23.73
C ASN A 170 -35.63 13.16 -23.47
N ARG A 171 -35.15 12.47 -22.42
CA ARG A 171 -35.59 11.13 -22.04
C ARG A 171 -36.24 11.13 -20.65
N THR A 172 -37.19 10.22 -20.47
CA THR A 172 -37.76 9.91 -19.16
C THR A 172 -36.94 8.80 -18.53
N GLY A 173 -36.30 9.08 -17.40
CA GLY A 173 -35.64 8.09 -16.54
C GLY A 173 -36.51 7.71 -15.34
N ILE A 174 -36.13 6.66 -14.63
CA ILE A 174 -36.81 6.18 -13.42
C ILE A 174 -35.81 6.25 -12.26
N ASP A 175 -36.23 6.83 -11.14
CA ASP A 175 -35.52 6.67 -9.86
C ASP A 175 -36.35 5.75 -8.95
N PHE A 176 -35.68 4.91 -8.17
CA PHE A 176 -36.27 4.13 -7.08
C PHE A 176 -35.89 4.71 -5.72
N LEU A 177 -36.86 4.78 -4.81
CA LEU A 177 -36.63 5.15 -3.41
C LEU A 177 -36.23 3.89 -2.66
N ILE A 178 -35.00 3.86 -2.13
CA ILE A 178 -34.42 2.66 -1.54
C ILE A 178 -34.41 2.77 -0.02
N LYS A 179 -35.06 1.81 0.64
CA LYS A 179 -34.83 1.54 2.06
C LYS A 179 -33.52 0.81 2.20
N TRP A 180 -32.58 1.39 2.95
CA TRP A 180 -31.29 0.80 3.22
C TRP A 180 -31.33 -0.12 4.44
N LYS A 181 -30.57 -1.23 4.40
CA LYS A 181 -30.55 -2.20 5.49
C LYS A 181 -30.01 -1.56 6.77
N GLY A 182 -30.83 -1.54 7.81
CA GLY A 182 -30.49 -0.96 9.12
C GLY A 182 -30.71 0.56 9.22
N ALA A 183 -31.15 1.22 8.15
CA ALA A 183 -31.60 2.61 8.18
C ALA A 183 -33.12 2.68 8.39
N ASN A 184 -33.60 3.80 8.91
CA ASN A 184 -35.03 4.04 9.03
C ASN A 184 -35.65 4.31 7.65
N LYS A 185 -36.99 4.21 7.55
CA LYS A 185 -37.70 4.51 6.30
C LYS A 185 -37.53 5.97 5.87
N GLU A 186 -37.32 6.87 6.84
CA GLU A 186 -37.13 8.30 6.61
C GLU A 186 -35.77 8.63 5.98
N ASP A 187 -34.78 7.75 6.16
CA ASP A 187 -33.44 7.87 5.57
C ASP A 187 -33.35 7.22 4.17
N ALA A 188 -34.49 6.89 3.57
CA ALA A 188 -34.53 6.30 2.24
C ALA A 188 -34.10 7.34 1.19
N THR A 189 -33.28 6.93 0.22
CA THR A 189 -32.75 7.83 -0.81
C THR A 189 -33.15 7.39 -2.21
N TRP A 190 -33.35 8.36 -3.10
CA TRP A 190 -33.63 8.11 -4.51
C TRP A 190 -32.36 7.72 -5.27
N VAL A 191 -32.38 6.58 -5.94
CA VAL A 191 -31.28 6.03 -6.74
C VAL A 191 -31.77 5.77 -8.16
N ASP A 192 -30.93 6.06 -9.16
CA ASP A 192 -31.26 5.82 -10.58
C ASP A 192 -31.47 4.31 -10.84
N ALA A 193 -32.59 3.97 -11.51
CA ALA A 193 -33.02 2.59 -11.68
C ALA A 193 -32.04 1.76 -12.53
N GLU A 194 -31.39 2.34 -13.54
CA GLU A 194 -30.43 1.64 -14.38
C GLU A 194 -29.15 1.32 -13.60
N GLU A 195 -28.70 2.27 -12.77
CA GLU A 195 -27.55 2.08 -11.89
C GLU A 195 -27.82 1.01 -10.82
N LEU A 196 -29.04 1.02 -10.27
CA LEU A 196 -29.46 0.04 -9.28
C LEU A 196 -29.59 -1.36 -9.90
N HIS A 197 -30.17 -1.48 -11.10
CA HIS A 197 -30.26 -2.76 -11.82
C HIS A 197 -28.87 -3.35 -12.14
N ARG A 198 -27.90 -2.50 -12.52
CA ARG A 198 -26.52 -2.92 -12.79
C ARG A 198 -25.77 -3.41 -11.55
N THR A 199 -26.16 -2.93 -10.37
CA THR A 199 -25.45 -3.19 -9.11
C THR A 199 -26.12 -4.25 -8.24
N TYR A 200 -27.46 -4.28 -8.25
CA TYR A 200 -28.32 -5.19 -7.51
C TYR A 200 -29.46 -5.70 -8.43
N PRO A 201 -29.14 -6.47 -9.47
CA PRO A 201 -30.13 -6.97 -10.43
C PRO A 201 -31.21 -7.81 -9.73
N GLU A 202 -30.88 -8.50 -8.65
CA GLU A 202 -31.80 -9.32 -7.86
C GLU A 202 -32.91 -8.51 -7.16
N LEU A 203 -32.64 -7.25 -6.82
CA LEU A 203 -33.59 -6.38 -6.13
C LEU A 203 -34.55 -5.70 -7.10
N VAL A 204 -34.06 -5.47 -8.33
CA VAL A 204 -34.73 -4.65 -9.35
C VAL A 204 -35.43 -5.50 -10.40
N GLY A 205 -35.07 -6.78 -10.54
CA GLY A 205 -35.64 -7.69 -11.53
C GLY A 205 -37.15 -7.90 -11.43
N GLU A 206 -37.79 -7.52 -10.32
CA GLU A 206 -39.25 -7.52 -10.19
C GLU A 206 -39.94 -6.28 -10.82
N PHE A 207 -39.17 -5.26 -11.20
CA PHE A 207 -39.69 -3.95 -11.63
C PHE A 207 -39.28 -3.54 -13.06
N PHE A 208 -38.56 -4.42 -13.78
CA PHE A 208 -38.13 -4.26 -15.18
C PHE A 208 -38.83 -5.26 -16.09
#